data_AF-A0A7X3Y9T9-F1
#
_entry.id   AF-A0A7X3Y9T9-F1
#
_cell.length_a   1.000
_cell.length_b   1.000
_cell.length_c   1.000
_cell.angle_alpha   90.00
_cell.angle_beta   90.00
_cell.angle_gamma   90.00
#
_symmetry.space_group_name_H-M   'P 1'
#
loop_
_entity.id
_entity.type
_entity.pdbx_description
1 polymer ?
#
loop_
_entity_poly.entity_id
_entity_poly.type
_entity_poly.pdbx_seq_one_letter_code
_entity_poly.pdbx_strand_id
1 'polypeptide(L)'
;MSEFISQNLWEMLGIVAALLGAAFAIGNWVGAVHADRKSIKAFMAEIREKLDRILERLPPPATVQPGSPVQLTGFEEKISTGLAVKAWAAGEAPKLADRVCGKQPFEIFELRLDHVNQRFAEDEALQRTIRAGAYEHGTEVEQVRKVYEVELRDELLRLAKERV
;
A
#
# COMPACT_ATOMS: atom_id res chain seq x y z
N MET A 1 -51.82 -4.82 57.52
CA MET A 1 -50.34 -4.83 57.63
C MET A 1 -49.69 -6.08 57.01
N SER A 2 -50.42 -7.16 56.72
CA SER A 2 -49.85 -8.35 56.03
C SER A 2 -49.82 -8.25 54.50
N GLU A 3 -50.76 -7.54 53.86
CA GLU A 3 -50.78 -7.37 52.39
C GLU A 3 -49.60 -6.54 51.86
N PHE A 4 -49.17 -5.51 52.61
CA PHE A 4 -48.04 -4.67 52.22
C PHE A 4 -46.69 -5.40 52.27
N ILE A 5 -46.53 -6.34 53.21
CA ILE A 5 -45.32 -7.18 53.31
C ILE A 5 -45.32 -8.22 52.17
N SER A 6 -46.48 -8.77 51.83
CA SER A 6 -46.67 -9.71 50.71
C SER A 6 -46.28 -9.09 49.37
N GLN A 7 -46.72 -7.86 49.09
CA GLN A 7 -46.51 -7.21 47.79
C GLN A 7 -45.03 -6.85 47.56
N ASN A 8 -44.35 -6.34 48.59
CA ASN A 8 -42.91 -6.04 48.53
C ASN A 8 -42.03 -7.30 48.40
N LEU A 9 -42.49 -8.45 48.92
CA LEU A 9 -41.78 -9.71 48.82
C LEU A 9 -41.79 -10.26 47.38
N TRP A 10 -42.93 -10.16 46.68
CA TRP A 10 -43.06 -10.58 45.28
C TRP A 10 -42.23 -9.71 44.32
N GLU A 11 -42.16 -8.40 44.56
CA GLU A 11 -41.31 -7.49 43.77
C GLU A 11 -39.81 -7.78 43.98
N MET A 12 -39.39 -8.02 45.23
CA MET A 12 -38.02 -8.42 45.56
C MET A 12 -37.61 -9.74 44.90
N LEU A 13 -38.50 -10.74 44.89
CA LEU A 13 -38.23 -12.03 44.23
C LEU A 13 -38.09 -11.87 42.70
N GLY A 14 -38.88 -10.99 42.08
CA GLY A 14 -38.77 -10.68 40.66
C GLY A 14 -37.43 -10.04 40.29
N ILE A 15 -36.94 -9.11 41.10
CA ILE A 15 -35.65 -8.45 40.89
C ILE A 15 -34.49 -9.44 41.04
N VAL A 16 -34.52 -10.32 42.06
CA VAL A 16 -33.49 -11.34 42.26
C VAL A 16 -33.46 -12.34 41.11
N ALA A 17 -34.62 -12.78 40.61
CA ALA A 17 -34.70 -13.67 39.46
C ALA A 17 -34.14 -13.03 38.17
N ALA A 18 -34.43 -11.75 37.93
CA ALA A 18 -33.90 -11.00 36.79
C ALA A 18 -32.36 -10.86 36.85
N LEU A 19 -31.81 -10.59 38.04
CA LEU A 19 -30.37 -10.47 38.25
C LEU A 19 -29.65 -11.81 38.06
N LEU A 20 -30.22 -12.92 38.54
CA LEU A 20 -29.67 -14.27 38.34
C LEU A 20 -29.71 -14.68 36.85
N GLY A 21 -30.80 -14.37 36.15
CA GLY A 21 -30.93 -14.61 34.70
C GLY A 21 -29.90 -13.83 33.89
N ALA A 22 -29.66 -12.56 34.23
CA ALA A 22 -28.63 -11.73 33.59
C ALA A 22 -27.21 -12.27 33.86
N ALA A 23 -26.91 -12.69 35.09
CA ALA A 23 -25.61 -13.26 35.44
C ALA A 23 -25.31 -14.57 34.69
N PHE A 24 -26.32 -15.43 34.52
CA PHE A 24 -26.19 -16.69 33.77
C PHE A 24 -25.98 -16.43 32.26
N ALA A 25 -26.67 -15.45 31.69
CA ALA A 25 -26.50 -15.03 30.30
C ALA A 25 -25.10 -14.44 30.05
N ILE A 26 -24.58 -13.63 30.97
CA ILE A 26 -23.22 -13.08 30.91
C ILE A 26 -22.17 -14.18 31.02
N GLY A 27 -22.35 -15.16 31.92
CA GLY A 27 -21.44 -16.30 32.08
C GLY A 27 -21.31 -17.16 30.82
N ASN A 28 -22.44 -17.47 30.16
CA ASN A 28 -22.44 -18.21 28.90
C ASN A 28 -21.79 -17.44 27.75
N TRP A 29 -21.99 -16.11 27.69
CA TRP A 29 -21.38 -15.27 26.66
C TRP A 29 -19.86 -15.15 26.84
N VAL A 30 -19.39 -15.00 28.08
CA VAL A 30 -17.94 -14.97 28.40
C VAL A 30 -17.28 -16.32 28.11
N GLY A 31 -17.96 -17.44 28.36
CA GLY A 31 -17.48 -18.79 28.04
C GLY A 31 -17.36 -19.03 26.53
N ALA A 32 -18.35 -18.60 25.74
CA ALA A 32 -18.31 -18.68 24.27
C ALA A 32 -17.17 -17.83 23.68
N VAL A 33 -16.96 -16.61 24.19
CA VAL A 33 -15.87 -15.72 23.76
C VAL A 33 -14.49 -16.29 24.12
N HIS A 34 -14.35 -16.98 25.25
CA HIS A 34 -13.09 -17.64 25.61
C HIS A 34 -12.80 -18.87 24.75
N ALA A 35 -13.83 -19.64 24.38
CA ALA A 35 -13.71 -20.77 23.45
C ALA A 35 -13.27 -20.30 22.05
N ASP A 36 -13.87 -19.20 21.54
CA ASP A 36 -13.50 -18.59 20.27
C ASP A 36 -12.07 -18.03 20.28
N ARG A 37 -11.64 -17.36 21.37
CA ARG A 37 -10.26 -16.89 21.48
C ARG A 37 -9.23 -18.01 21.47
N LYS A 38 -9.57 -19.18 22.01
CA LYS A 38 -8.70 -20.36 21.99
C LYS A 38 -8.64 -20.98 20.58
N SER A 39 -9.77 -21.06 19.87
CA SER A 39 -9.81 -21.58 18.49
C SER A 39 -9.07 -20.64 17.52
N ILE A 40 -9.24 -19.33 17.66
CA ILE A 40 -8.54 -18.31 16.86
C ILE A 40 -7.04 -18.35 17.11
N LYS A 41 -6.59 -18.54 18.37
CA LYS A 41 -5.16 -18.71 18.67
C LYS A 41 -4.58 -19.97 18.04
N ALA A 42 -5.30 -21.09 18.07
CA ALA A 42 -4.87 -22.32 17.44
C ALA A 42 -4.79 -22.18 15.90
N PHE A 43 -5.78 -21.53 15.31
CA PHE A 43 -5.83 -21.23 13.88
C PHE A 43 -4.68 -20.30 13.46
N MET A 44 -4.39 -19.25 14.23
CA MET A 44 -3.27 -18.34 13.99
C MET A 44 -1.91 -19.05 14.15
N ALA A 45 -1.78 -19.98 15.10
CA ALA A 45 -0.57 -20.79 15.25
C ALA A 45 -0.36 -21.72 14.05
N GLU A 46 -1.43 -22.35 13.54
CA GLU A 46 -1.37 -23.19 12.34
C GLU A 46 -1.01 -22.39 11.09
N ILE A 47 -1.55 -21.17 10.93
CA ILE A 47 -1.17 -20.26 9.84
C ILE A 47 0.31 -19.90 9.96
N ARG A 48 0.79 -19.56 11.16
CA ARG A 48 2.18 -19.19 11.38
C ARG A 48 3.14 -20.33 11.02
N GLU A 49 2.82 -21.54 11.45
CA GLU A 49 3.64 -22.71 11.14
C GLU A 49 3.64 -23.06 9.64
N LYS A 50 2.52 -22.84 8.95
CA LYS A 50 2.44 -22.96 7.48
C LYS A 50 3.25 -21.89 6.76
N LEU A 51 3.22 -20.64 7.25
CA LEU A 51 4.02 -19.54 6.72
C LEU A 51 5.52 -19.78 6.93
N ASP A 52 5.93 -20.20 8.12
CA ASP A 52 7.33 -20.49 8.42
C ASP A 52 7.86 -21.61 7.52
N ARG A 53 7.08 -22.68 7.29
CA ARG A 53 7.45 -23.75 6.34
C ARG A 53 7.54 -23.30 4.88
N ILE A 54 6.74 -22.30 4.48
CA ILE A 54 6.83 -21.70 3.13
C ILE A 54 8.09 -20.84 3.05
N LEU A 55 8.37 -20.03 4.07
CA LEU A 55 9.51 -19.12 4.12
C LEU A 55 10.85 -19.87 4.18
N GLU A 56 10.92 -21.00 4.90
CA GLU A 56 12.11 -21.86 4.95
C GLU A 56 12.44 -22.55 3.61
N ARG A 57 11.43 -22.72 2.74
CA ARG A 57 11.60 -23.32 1.41
C ARG A 57 11.94 -22.32 0.31
N LEU A 58 11.93 -21.03 0.61
CA LEU A 58 12.33 -20.00 -0.34
C LEU A 58 13.86 -19.85 -0.30
N PRO A 59 14.53 -19.69 -1.46
CA PRO A 59 15.93 -19.30 -1.48
C PRO A 59 16.12 -18.00 -0.66
N PRO A 60 17.31 -17.78 -0.07
CA PRO A 60 17.55 -16.62 0.79
C PRO A 60 17.08 -15.33 0.08
N PRO A 61 16.45 -14.41 0.81
CA PRO A 61 15.90 -13.20 0.20
C PRO A 61 17.02 -12.51 -0.57
N ALA A 62 16.78 -12.27 -1.86
CA ALA A 62 17.68 -11.48 -2.67
C ALA A 62 18.02 -10.21 -1.88
N THR A 63 19.30 -9.91 -1.74
CA THR A 63 19.78 -8.70 -1.08
C THR A 63 19.12 -7.50 -1.76
N VAL A 64 18.09 -6.96 -1.11
CA VAL A 64 17.44 -5.74 -1.55
C VAL A 64 18.47 -4.64 -1.30
N GLN A 65 19.17 -4.22 -2.36
CA GLN A 65 20.06 -3.08 -2.26
C GLN A 65 19.25 -1.89 -1.72
N PRO A 66 19.82 -1.07 -0.82
CA PRO A 66 19.16 0.10 -0.28
C PRO A 66 19.10 1.19 -1.36
N GLY A 67 18.26 0.95 -2.35
CA GLY A 67 17.84 1.90 -3.35
C GLY A 67 16.51 2.51 -2.95
N SER A 68 16.27 3.75 -3.39
CA SER A 68 14.93 4.35 -3.29
C SER A 68 13.88 3.31 -3.70
N PRO A 69 12.75 3.13 -2.97
CA PRO A 69 11.79 2.04 -3.21
C PRO A 69 11.15 2.02 -4.61
N VAL A 70 11.50 2.98 -5.46
CA VAL A 70 11.03 3.20 -6.81
C VAL A 70 12.24 3.32 -7.75
N GLN A 71 13.13 2.33 -7.76
CA GLN A 71 14.18 2.19 -8.76
C GLN A 71 13.67 1.38 -9.95
N LEU A 72 14.29 1.59 -11.12
CA LEU A 72 14.06 0.72 -12.25
C LEU A 72 14.61 -0.68 -11.93
N THR A 73 13.81 -1.69 -12.23
CA THR A 73 14.24 -3.09 -12.31
C THR A 73 15.11 -3.30 -13.56
N GLY A 74 15.89 -4.38 -13.61
CA GLY A 74 16.70 -4.70 -14.80
C GLY A 74 15.89 -4.90 -16.09
N PHE A 75 14.57 -5.13 -16.00
CA PHE A 75 13.68 -5.10 -17.17
C PHE A 75 13.33 -3.66 -17.57
N GLU A 76 12.95 -2.82 -16.61
CA GLU A 76 12.64 -1.41 -16.83
C GLU A 76 13.88 -0.61 -17.33
N GLU A 77 15.10 -0.98 -16.91
CA GLU A 77 16.35 -0.40 -17.44
C GLU A 77 16.56 -0.71 -18.93
N LYS A 78 16.16 -1.90 -19.40
CA LYS A 78 16.22 -2.26 -20.82
C LYS A 78 15.25 -1.41 -21.63
N ILE A 79 14.04 -1.19 -21.11
CA ILE A 79 13.05 -0.30 -21.72
C ILE A 79 13.59 1.13 -21.77
N SER A 80 14.14 1.63 -20.65
CA SER A 80 14.74 2.98 -20.56
C SER A 80 15.81 3.18 -21.64
N THR A 81 16.69 2.19 -21.80
CA THR A 81 17.77 2.21 -22.79
C THR A 81 17.24 2.12 -24.22
N GLY A 82 16.33 1.17 -24.49
CA GLY A 82 15.78 0.93 -25.83
C GLY A 82 14.98 2.10 -26.39
N LEU A 83 14.25 2.80 -25.52
CA LEU A 83 13.44 3.97 -25.90
C LEU A 83 14.14 5.32 -25.66
N ALA A 84 15.42 5.30 -25.28
CA ALA A 84 16.20 6.51 -24.94
C ALA A 84 15.50 7.43 -23.91
N VAL A 85 14.83 6.84 -22.92
CA VAL A 85 14.00 7.55 -21.93
C VAL A 85 14.82 8.52 -21.08
N LYS A 86 16.07 8.17 -20.76
CA LYS A 86 17.02 9.07 -20.09
C LYS A 86 17.28 10.36 -20.87
N ALA A 87 17.46 10.25 -22.18
CA ALA A 87 17.69 11.42 -23.04
C ALA A 87 16.44 12.29 -23.12
N TRP A 88 15.26 11.67 -23.19
CA TRP A 88 13.99 12.39 -23.09
C TRP A 88 13.86 13.14 -21.75
N ALA A 89 14.14 12.46 -20.62
CA ALA A 89 14.08 13.07 -19.29
C ALA A 89 15.04 14.26 -19.14
N ALA A 90 16.28 14.13 -19.63
CA ALA A 90 17.26 15.21 -19.65
C ALA A 90 16.82 16.41 -20.52
N GLY A 91 16.02 16.19 -21.57
CA GLY A 91 15.43 17.25 -22.38
C GLY A 91 14.22 17.94 -21.73
N GLU A 92 13.44 17.21 -20.94
CA GLU A 92 12.25 17.73 -20.26
C GLU A 92 12.57 18.43 -18.93
N ALA A 93 13.52 17.90 -18.16
CA ALA A 93 13.80 18.37 -16.81
C ALA A 93 14.21 19.87 -16.73
N PRO A 94 15.00 20.43 -17.66
CA PRO A 94 15.29 21.86 -17.69
C PRO A 94 14.04 22.75 -17.84
N LYS A 95 13.01 22.26 -18.54
CA LYS A 95 11.73 22.99 -18.72
C LYS A 95 10.94 23.09 -17.41
N LEU A 96 11.25 22.22 -16.46
CA LEU A 96 10.63 22.16 -15.14
C LEU A 96 11.53 22.75 -14.04
N ALA A 97 12.74 23.20 -14.37
CA ALA A 97 13.75 23.58 -13.38
C ALA A 97 13.27 24.67 -12.41
N ASP A 98 12.55 25.67 -12.92
CA ASP A 98 12.02 26.77 -12.10
C ASP A 98 10.85 26.30 -11.21
N ARG A 99 10.14 25.25 -11.62
CA ARG A 99 9.06 24.63 -10.85
C ARG A 99 9.59 23.68 -9.79
N VAL A 100 10.84 23.24 -9.86
CA VAL A 100 11.48 22.29 -8.94
C VAL A 100 12.38 22.98 -7.91
N CYS A 101 12.92 24.15 -8.23
CA CYS A 101 13.82 24.87 -7.34
C CYS A 101 13.14 25.19 -5.99
N GLY A 102 13.79 24.82 -4.89
CA GLY A 102 13.27 25.05 -3.53
C GLY A 102 12.12 24.14 -3.09
N LYS A 103 11.68 23.20 -3.95
CA LYS A 103 10.64 22.22 -3.60
C LYS A 103 11.18 21.05 -2.80
N GLN A 104 10.32 20.52 -1.93
CA GLN A 104 10.59 19.28 -1.22
C GLN A 104 10.47 18.08 -2.16
N PRO A 105 11.17 16.97 -1.88
CA PRO A 105 11.13 15.77 -2.74
C PRO A 105 9.72 15.31 -3.08
N PHE A 106 8.78 15.29 -2.13
CA PHE A 106 7.39 14.85 -2.37
C PHE A 106 6.65 15.72 -3.39
N GLU A 107 6.91 17.03 -3.43
CA GLU A 107 6.29 17.92 -4.43
C GLU A 107 6.88 17.65 -5.84
N ILE A 108 8.14 17.23 -5.91
CA ILE A 108 8.78 16.81 -7.16
C ILE A 108 8.15 15.50 -7.67
N PHE A 109 7.72 14.61 -6.76
CA PHE A 109 7.01 13.37 -7.10
C PHE A 109 5.62 13.62 -7.70
N GLU A 110 4.90 14.66 -7.26
CA GLU A 110 3.60 15.03 -7.86
C GLU A 110 3.82 15.72 -9.21
N LEU A 111 4.74 16.68 -9.26
CA LEU A 111 5.08 17.43 -10.47
C LEU A 111 5.42 16.52 -11.66
N ARG A 112 6.23 15.48 -11.42
CA ARG A 112 6.62 14.53 -12.47
C ARG A 112 5.42 13.74 -13.01
N LEU A 113 4.49 13.35 -12.14
CA LEU A 113 3.33 12.52 -12.51
C LEU A 113 2.40 13.31 -13.40
N ASP A 114 2.10 14.55 -12.99
CA ASP A 114 1.30 15.48 -13.77
C ASP A 114 1.95 15.76 -15.12
N HIS A 115 3.26 16.01 -15.15
CA HIS A 115 3.97 16.33 -16.39
C HIS A 115 4.01 15.16 -17.37
N VAL A 116 4.33 13.94 -16.91
CA VAL A 116 4.34 12.76 -17.78
C VAL A 116 2.93 12.48 -18.33
N ASN A 117 1.90 12.57 -17.50
CA ASN A 117 0.53 12.35 -17.94
C ASN A 117 0.06 13.41 -18.93
N GLN A 118 0.41 14.68 -18.69
CA GLN A 118 0.12 15.76 -19.62
C GLN A 118 0.83 15.55 -20.96
N ARG A 119 2.15 15.31 -20.96
CA ARG A 119 2.91 15.06 -22.19
C ARG A 119 2.41 13.82 -22.92
N PHE A 120 2.05 12.77 -22.19
CA PHE A 120 1.42 11.60 -22.80
C PHE A 120 0.09 11.94 -23.46
N ALA A 121 -0.77 12.76 -22.84
CA ALA A 121 -2.04 13.14 -23.44
C ALA A 121 -1.88 14.05 -24.68
N GLU A 122 -0.91 14.95 -24.66
CA GLU A 122 -0.72 15.99 -25.68
C GLU A 122 0.17 15.57 -26.86
N ASP A 123 1.13 14.66 -26.64
CA ASP A 123 2.14 14.30 -27.65
C ASP A 123 1.84 12.93 -28.28
N GLU A 124 1.23 12.95 -29.46
CA GLU A 124 0.93 11.74 -30.22
C GLU A 124 2.18 10.92 -30.60
N ALA A 125 3.33 11.56 -30.78
CA ALA A 125 4.56 10.85 -31.09
C ALA A 125 5.05 10.10 -29.85
N LEU A 126 5.00 10.72 -28.67
CA LEU A 126 5.30 10.07 -27.40
C LEU A 126 4.33 8.92 -27.11
N GLN A 127 3.02 9.10 -27.36
CA GLN A 127 2.04 8.02 -27.24
C GLN A 127 2.38 6.83 -28.14
N ARG A 128 2.73 7.10 -29.40
CA ARG A 128 3.14 6.06 -30.35
C ARG A 128 4.39 5.34 -29.88
N THR A 129 5.40 6.07 -29.42
CA THR A 129 6.64 5.49 -28.88
C THR A 129 6.37 4.60 -27.68
N ILE A 130 5.56 5.05 -26.72
CA ILE A 130 5.24 4.26 -25.52
C ILE A 130 4.44 3.01 -25.88
N ARG A 131 3.45 3.12 -26.77
CA ARG A 131 2.66 1.95 -27.23
C ARG A 131 3.52 0.97 -28.02
N ALA A 132 4.42 1.46 -28.87
CA ALA A 132 5.35 0.63 -29.62
C ALA A 132 6.33 -0.09 -28.68
N GLY A 133 6.88 0.62 -27.69
CA GLY A 133 7.76 0.04 -26.68
C GLY A 133 7.05 -1.01 -25.81
N ALA A 134 5.78 -0.78 -25.46
CA ALA A 134 4.96 -1.76 -24.73
C ALA A 134 4.80 -3.05 -25.55
N TYR A 135 4.50 -2.92 -26.85
CA TYR A 135 4.41 -4.05 -27.77
C TYR A 135 5.75 -4.78 -27.93
N GLU A 136 6.84 -4.06 -28.20
CA GLU A 136 8.18 -4.62 -28.44
C GLU A 136 8.70 -5.40 -27.22
N HIS A 137 8.43 -4.91 -26.01
CA HIS A 137 8.89 -5.53 -24.77
C HIS A 137 7.85 -6.47 -24.15
N GLY A 138 6.70 -6.69 -24.79
CA GLY A 138 5.65 -7.58 -24.30
C GLY A 138 5.11 -7.19 -22.93
N THR A 139 4.86 -5.90 -22.73
CA THR A 139 4.40 -5.33 -21.45
C THR A 139 3.27 -4.32 -21.64
N GLU A 140 2.75 -3.79 -20.53
CA GLU A 140 1.65 -2.82 -20.54
C GLU A 140 2.16 -1.39 -20.79
N VAL A 141 1.30 -0.55 -21.36
CA VAL A 141 1.59 0.87 -21.64
C VAL A 141 1.91 1.63 -20.36
N GLU A 142 1.19 1.32 -19.28
CA GLU A 142 1.38 1.88 -17.94
C GLU A 142 2.76 1.55 -17.39
N GLN A 143 3.26 0.34 -17.65
CA GLN A 143 4.57 -0.09 -17.19
C GLN A 143 5.69 0.66 -17.90
N VAL A 144 5.56 0.89 -19.21
CA VAL A 144 6.51 1.73 -19.97
C VAL A 144 6.45 3.18 -19.50
N ARG A 145 5.24 3.72 -19.27
CA ARG A 145 5.05 5.09 -18.76
C ARG A 145 5.72 5.30 -17.39
N LYS A 146 5.63 4.32 -16.50
CA LYS A 146 6.32 4.34 -15.20
C LYS A 146 7.84 4.51 -15.36
N VAL A 147 8.44 3.93 -16.41
CA VAL A 147 9.88 4.14 -16.70
C VAL A 147 10.18 5.62 -16.98
N TYR A 148 9.33 6.30 -17.76
CA TYR A 148 9.44 7.74 -18.01
C TYR A 148 9.31 8.56 -16.72
N GLU A 149 8.38 8.21 -15.84
CA GLU A 149 8.19 8.88 -14.55
C GLU A 149 9.39 8.73 -13.61
N VAL A 150 10.03 7.56 -13.60
CA VAL A 150 11.20 7.28 -12.76
C VAL A 150 12.41 8.04 -13.26
N GLU A 151 12.72 7.98 -14.56
CA GLU A 151 13.86 8.69 -15.14
C GLU A 151 13.69 10.22 -15.01
N LEU A 152 12.48 10.74 -15.23
CA LEU A 152 12.21 12.16 -15.03
C LEU A 152 12.39 12.57 -13.56
N ARG A 153 11.93 11.75 -12.60
CA ARG A 153 12.15 12.02 -11.17
C ARG A 153 13.63 12.18 -10.86
N ASP A 154 14.43 11.20 -11.28
CA ASP A 154 15.84 11.15 -10.94
C ASP A 154 16.57 12.37 -11.48
N GLU A 155 16.19 12.81 -12.69
CA GLU A 155 16.72 14.02 -13.29
C GLU A 155 16.24 15.31 -12.60
N LEU A 156 14.97 15.40 -12.21
CA LEU A 156 14.46 16.56 -11.47
C LEU A 156 15.09 16.66 -10.08
N LEU A 157 15.29 15.54 -9.38
CA LEU A 157 15.99 15.49 -8.09
C LEU A 157 17.47 15.87 -8.22
N ARG A 158 18.12 15.48 -9.32
CA ARG A 158 19.49 15.89 -9.65
C ARG A 158 19.56 17.42 -9.84
N LEU A 159 18.67 17.98 -10.66
CA LEU A 159 18.58 19.43 -10.89
C LEU A 159 18.25 20.20 -9.61
N ALA A 160 17.37 19.68 -8.75
CA ALA A 160 17.04 20.30 -7.46
C ALA A 160 18.27 20.42 -6.56
N LYS A 161 19.14 19.40 -6.53
CA LYS A 161 20.37 19.41 -5.72
C LYS A 161 21.45 20.33 -6.27
N GLU A 162 21.53 20.48 -7.59
CA GLU A 162 22.55 21.33 -8.24
C GLU A 162 22.26 22.83 -8.14
N ARG A 163 21.01 23.20 -7.82
CA ARG A 163 20.57 24.60 -7.69
C ARG A 163 20.43 25.10 -6.24
N VAL A 164 20.75 24.25 -5.26
CA VAL A 164 20.86 24.60 -3.83
C VAL A 164 22.30 25.01 -3.53
#